data_AF-A0A1G8WU61-F1
#
_entry.id   AF-A0A1G8WU61-F1
#
_cell.length_a   1.000
_cell.length_b   1.000
_cell.length_c   1.000
_cell.angle_alpha   90.00
_cell.angle_beta   90.00
_cell.angle_gamma   90.00
#
_symmetry.space_group_name_H-M   'P 1'
#
loop_
_entity.id
_entity.type
_entity.pdbx_description
1 polymer ?
#
loop_
_entity_poly.entity_id
_entity_poly.type
_entity_poly.pdbx_seq_one_letter_code
_entity_poly.pdbx_strand_id
1 'polypeptide(L)'
;MSVDIDLFTDAEYGSLDFVVLEEVLKSTFPYVDTGFGGNVGMGKSYLIGKDKENSVKLDLYYSNDPFIQTATIIDGIRMATVEEIIAMKVDVVLREGRKKDFWHLHELLPEYNISQMLALHRTRSEFTHDETVILQNFRNFESSDDDFDPICLRGKEWEFIKEDMINAVLNL
;
A
#
# COMPACT_ATOMS: atom_id res chain seq x y z
N MET A 1 -6.60 -11.73 -2.62
CA MET A 1 -5.37 -12.26 -3.27
C MET A 1 -4.60 -11.04 -3.74
N SER A 2 -3.32 -10.91 -3.38
CA SER A 2 -2.48 -9.84 -3.94
C SER A 2 -1.95 -10.28 -5.31
N VAL A 3 -1.87 -9.35 -6.25
CA VAL A 3 -1.48 -9.62 -7.64
C VAL A 3 -0.37 -8.71 -8.13
N ASP A 4 0.04 -7.72 -7.34
CA ASP A 4 1.08 -6.76 -7.66
C ASP A 4 2.26 -6.89 -6.67
N ILE A 5 3.44 -6.45 -7.09
CA ILE A 5 4.62 -6.29 -6.24
C ILE A 5 4.90 -4.81 -6.08
N ASP A 6 4.77 -4.29 -4.86
CA ASP A 6 5.08 -2.90 -4.53
C ASP A 6 6.40 -2.83 -3.75
N LEU A 7 7.41 -2.16 -4.30
CA LEU A 7 8.69 -1.88 -3.67
C LEU A 7 8.82 -0.39 -3.35
N PHE A 8 9.20 -0.10 -2.12
CA PHE A 8 9.36 1.27 -1.62
C PHE A 8 10.75 1.50 -1.03
N THR A 9 11.23 2.74 -1.13
CA THR A 9 12.46 3.20 -0.47
C THR A 9 12.31 4.61 0.05
N ASP A 10 12.90 4.90 1.21
CA ASP A 10 13.07 6.25 1.75
C ASP A 10 14.45 6.86 1.43
N ALA A 11 15.15 6.29 0.43
CA ALA A 11 16.38 6.88 -0.07
C ALA A 11 16.13 8.30 -0.61
N GLU A 12 17.20 9.09 -0.66
CA GLU A 12 17.12 10.46 -1.18
C GLU A 12 16.54 10.47 -2.60
N TYR A 13 15.59 11.38 -2.83
CA TYR A 13 14.94 11.47 -4.13
C TYR A 13 15.96 11.69 -5.26
N GLY A 14 15.89 10.83 -6.28
CA GLY A 14 16.83 10.83 -7.42
C GLY A 14 18.08 9.97 -7.22
N SER A 15 18.27 9.32 -6.06
CA SER A 15 19.44 8.47 -5.80
C SER A 15 19.38 7.10 -6.48
N LEU A 16 18.19 6.63 -6.86
CA LEU A 16 18.00 5.37 -7.58
C LEU A 16 18.40 5.51 -9.05
N ASP A 17 19.26 4.60 -9.50
CA ASP A 17 19.61 4.45 -10.91
C ASP A 17 18.61 3.52 -11.61
N PHE A 18 17.56 4.11 -12.17
CA PHE A 18 16.54 3.35 -12.91
C PHE A 18 17.07 2.71 -14.20
N VAL A 19 18.22 3.17 -14.74
CA VAL A 19 18.85 2.54 -15.90
C VAL A 19 19.43 1.20 -15.48
N VAL A 20 20.23 1.18 -14.41
CA VAL A 20 20.82 -0.05 -13.87
C VAL A 20 19.74 -1.02 -13.41
N LEU A 21 18.71 -0.53 -12.73
CA LEU A 21 17.59 -1.38 -12.28
C LEU A 21 16.86 -2.02 -13.47
N GLU A 22 16.63 -1.26 -14.54
CA GLU A 22 16.00 -1.79 -15.75
C GLU A 22 16.87 -2.82 -16.47
N GLU A 23 18.20 -2.61 -16.51
CA GLU A 23 19.14 -3.61 -17.03
C GLU A 23 19.10 -4.92 -16.23
N VAL A 24 19.06 -4.82 -14.90
CA VAL A 24 18.90 -5.98 -14.01
C VAL A 24 17.60 -6.71 -14.31
N LEU A 25 16.46 -6.00 -14.40
CA LEU A 25 15.16 -6.61 -14.73
C LEU A 25 15.21 -7.32 -16.08
N LYS A 26 15.75 -6.67 -17.13
CA LYS A 26 15.86 -7.26 -18.48
C LYS A 26 16.80 -8.46 -18.54
N SER A 27 17.82 -8.51 -17.68
CA SER A 27 18.70 -9.66 -17.56
C SER A 27 18.10 -10.82 -16.76
N THR A 28 17.15 -10.52 -15.86
CA THR A 28 16.54 -11.50 -14.94
C THR A 28 15.29 -12.14 -15.52
N PHE A 29 14.45 -11.34 -16.20
CA PHE A 29 13.14 -11.77 -16.68
C PHE A 29 13.09 -11.84 -18.21
N PRO A 30 12.53 -12.90 -18.80
CA PRO A 30 12.36 -13.00 -20.26
C PRO A 30 11.50 -11.89 -20.87
N TYR A 31 10.54 -11.36 -20.11
CA TYR A 31 9.69 -10.24 -20.52
C TYR A 31 9.75 -9.11 -19.50
N VAL A 32 10.02 -7.91 -20.00
CA VAL A 32 9.99 -6.65 -19.24
C VAL A 32 9.35 -5.57 -20.11
N ASP A 33 8.22 -5.03 -19.68
CA ASP A 33 7.62 -3.82 -20.25
C ASP A 33 8.01 -2.60 -19.42
N THR A 34 8.66 -1.64 -20.08
CA THR A 34 9.21 -0.42 -19.48
C THR A 34 8.38 0.82 -19.83
N GLY A 35 7.36 0.68 -20.69
CA GLY A 35 6.45 1.75 -21.09
C GLY A 35 5.17 1.82 -20.25
N PHE A 36 4.97 0.84 -19.36
CA PHE A 36 3.88 0.83 -18.40
C PHE A 36 4.11 1.90 -17.31
N GLY A 37 3.14 2.81 -17.11
CA GLY A 37 3.19 3.79 -16.00
C GLY A 37 3.79 5.17 -16.29
N GLY A 38 4.27 5.46 -17.52
CA GLY A 38 4.69 6.81 -17.93
C GLY A 38 6.13 7.21 -17.54
N ASN A 39 6.39 8.52 -17.44
CA ASN A 39 7.72 9.08 -17.14
C ASN A 39 8.15 8.81 -15.69
N VAL A 40 9.46 8.69 -15.46
CA VAL A 40 10.06 8.55 -14.12
C VAL A 40 9.73 9.78 -13.28
N GLY A 41 8.75 9.64 -12.38
CA GLY A 41 8.35 10.68 -11.42
C GLY A 41 8.93 10.35 -10.04
N MET A 42 8.04 10.07 -9.08
CA MET A 42 8.39 9.51 -7.76
C MET A 42 8.78 8.02 -7.79
N GLY A 43 8.92 7.44 -8.98
CA GLY A 43 9.14 6.02 -9.17
C GLY A 43 8.86 5.61 -10.60
N LYS A 44 8.86 4.30 -10.83
CA LYS A 44 8.55 3.68 -12.11
C LYS A 44 7.85 2.34 -11.90
N SER A 45 6.85 2.08 -12.74
CA SER A 45 6.19 0.79 -12.85
C SER A 45 6.76 -0.02 -14.00
N TYR A 46 6.69 -1.33 -13.88
CA TYR A 46 7.09 -2.30 -14.90
C TYR A 46 6.07 -3.43 -14.96
N LEU A 47 5.99 -4.10 -16.10
CA LEU A 47 5.45 -5.46 -16.15
C LEU A 47 6.62 -6.42 -16.35
N ILE A 48 6.77 -7.40 -15.46
CA ILE A 48 7.86 -8.38 -15.52
C ILE A 48 7.29 -9.80 -15.54
N GLY A 49 7.90 -10.71 -16.29
CA GLY A 49 7.40 -12.08 -16.35
C GLY A 49 8.04 -12.96 -17.41
N LYS A 50 7.35 -14.06 -17.73
CA LYS A 50 7.78 -14.98 -18.79
C LYS A 50 7.44 -14.44 -20.18
N ASP A 51 6.27 -13.82 -20.29
CA ASP A 51 5.73 -13.20 -21.49
C ASP A 51 4.64 -12.19 -21.09
N LYS A 52 4.02 -11.54 -22.07
CA LYS A 52 3.00 -10.51 -21.84
C LYS A 52 1.78 -11.02 -21.08
N GLU A 53 1.33 -12.24 -21.37
CA GLU A 53 0.14 -12.85 -20.76
C GLU A 53 0.44 -13.45 -19.38
N ASN A 54 1.73 -13.70 -19.09
CA ASN A 54 2.24 -14.23 -17.84
C ASN A 54 3.19 -13.22 -17.17
N SER A 55 2.69 -11.99 -16.99
CA SER A 55 3.42 -10.90 -16.34
C SER A 55 2.75 -10.45 -15.04
N VAL A 56 3.58 -9.92 -14.13
CA VAL A 56 3.16 -9.29 -12.88
C VAL A 56 3.58 -7.83 -12.90
N LYS A 57 2.74 -6.98 -12.32
CA LYS A 57 3.07 -5.56 -12.14
C LYS A 57 4.08 -5.41 -11.01
N LEU A 58 5.15 -4.68 -11.28
CA LEU A 58 6.18 -4.29 -10.33
C LEU A 58 6.20 -2.77 -10.23
N ASP A 59 5.89 -2.25 -9.06
CA ASP A 59 6.01 -0.83 -8.72
C ASP A 59 7.28 -0.60 -7.91
N LEU A 60 8.10 0.37 -8.32
CA LEU A 60 9.28 0.81 -7.57
C LEU A 60 9.19 2.32 -7.34
N TYR A 61 8.95 2.73 -6.09
CA TYR A 61 8.69 4.13 -5.74
C TYR A 61 9.48 4.59 -4.53
N TYR A 62 9.80 5.88 -4.51
CA TYR A 62 10.19 6.56 -3.29
C TYR A 62 8.96 6.68 -2.37
N SER A 63 9.18 6.41 -1.09
CA SER A 63 8.21 6.72 -0.05
C SER A 63 8.20 8.23 0.19
N ASN A 64 7.02 8.80 0.41
CA ASN A 64 6.89 10.24 0.70
C ASN A 64 7.49 10.60 2.07
N ASP A 65 7.50 9.63 2.99
CA ASP A 65 7.99 9.80 4.36
C ASP A 65 8.99 8.66 4.68
N PRO A 66 10.00 8.91 5.53
CA PRO A 66 10.91 7.88 5.99
C PRO A 66 10.20 6.72 6.68
N PHE A 67 10.79 5.52 6.57
CA PHE A 67 10.29 4.37 7.32
C PHE A 67 10.51 4.61 8.82
N ILE A 68 9.49 4.32 9.62
CA ILE A 68 9.57 4.48 11.09
C ILE A 68 10.20 3.25 11.76
N GLN A 69 10.34 2.15 11.02
CA GLN A 69 10.87 0.88 11.52
C GLN A 69 11.83 0.24 10.51
N THR A 70 12.77 -0.54 11.03
CA THR A 70 13.64 -1.36 10.19
C THR A 70 12.83 -2.48 9.53
N ALA A 71 13.15 -2.80 8.28
CA ALA A 71 12.50 -3.89 7.56
C ALA A 71 12.63 -5.24 8.30
N THR A 72 11.55 -6.02 8.29
CA THR A 72 11.57 -7.42 8.69
C THR A 72 12.18 -8.25 7.56
N ILE A 73 12.98 -9.27 7.89
CA ILE A 73 13.57 -10.18 6.90
C ILE A 73 12.84 -11.51 6.97
N ILE A 74 12.16 -11.88 5.89
CA ILE A 74 11.44 -13.15 5.74
C ILE A 74 11.98 -13.83 4.48
N ASP A 75 12.53 -15.04 4.62
CA ASP A 75 13.15 -15.80 3.53
C ASP A 75 14.23 -15.01 2.76
N GLY A 76 14.94 -14.13 3.46
CA GLY A 76 15.97 -13.25 2.89
C GLY A 76 15.42 -12.03 2.15
N ILE A 77 14.10 -11.84 2.12
CA ILE A 77 13.43 -10.68 1.50
C ILE A 77 13.15 -9.63 2.59
N ARG A 78 13.54 -8.38 2.31
CA ARG A 78 13.19 -7.23 3.15
C ARG A 78 11.72 -6.87 2.94
N MET A 79 10.94 -6.90 4.00
CA MET A 79 9.52 -6.57 4.04
C MET A 79 9.29 -5.39 4.99
N ALA A 80 8.34 -4.52 4.65
CA ALA A 80 7.83 -3.54 5.60
C ALA A 80 7.18 -4.27 6.80
N THR A 81 7.25 -3.67 7.99
CA THR A 81 6.55 -4.20 9.16
C THR A 81 5.04 -4.02 8.99
N VAL A 82 4.24 -4.75 9.77
CA VAL A 82 2.77 -4.63 9.72
C VAL A 82 2.36 -3.21 10.09
N GLU A 83 3.01 -2.64 11.09
CA GLU A 83 2.80 -1.28 11.58
C GLU A 83 3.13 -0.21 10.53
N GLU A 84 4.21 -0.40 9.77
CA GLU A 84 4.53 0.47 8.63
C GLU A 84 3.44 0.39 7.56
N ILE A 85 3.01 -0.83 7.21
CA ILE A 85 1.93 -1.04 6.25
C ILE A 85 0.64 -0.36 6.73
N ILE A 86 0.29 -0.48 8.01
CA ILE A 86 -0.86 0.22 8.60
C ILE A 86 -0.73 1.73 8.38
N ALA A 87 0.40 2.33 8.75
CA ALA A 87 0.62 3.77 8.58
C ALA A 87 0.45 4.20 7.11
N MET A 88 1.01 3.44 6.16
CA MET A 88 0.85 3.69 4.73
C MET A 88 -0.61 3.56 4.26
N LYS A 89 -1.36 2.60 4.79
CA LYS A 89 -2.79 2.42 4.43
C LYS A 89 -3.66 3.53 5.00
N VAL A 90 -3.36 4.01 6.21
CA VAL A 90 -4.06 5.15 6.81
C VAL A 90 -3.80 6.44 6.02
N ASP A 91 -2.58 6.63 5.49
CA ASP A 91 -2.28 7.77 4.59
C ASP A 91 -3.12 7.73 3.30
N VAL A 92 -3.47 6.53 2.81
CA VAL A 92 -4.41 6.40 1.68
C VAL A 92 -5.84 6.73 2.12
N VAL A 93 -6.27 6.31 3.31
CA VAL A 93 -7.60 6.66 3.86
C VAL A 93 -7.72 8.17 4.10
N LEU A 94 -6.65 8.86 4.51
CA LEU A 94 -6.62 10.32 4.59
C LEU A 94 -7.00 10.98 3.25
N ARG A 95 -6.70 10.32 2.12
CA ARG A 95 -7.00 10.76 0.75
C ARG A 95 -8.18 9.98 0.15
N GLU A 96 -9.27 9.87 0.91
CA GLU A 96 -10.55 9.22 0.53
C GLU A 96 -10.50 7.68 0.44
N GLY A 97 -9.33 7.05 0.51
CA GLY A 97 -9.22 5.59 0.57
C GLY A 97 -9.49 4.86 -0.75
N ARG A 98 -9.15 3.57 -0.76
CA ARG A 98 -9.51 2.61 -1.82
C ARG A 98 -10.07 1.37 -1.16
N LYS A 99 -11.00 0.66 -1.81
CA LYS A 99 -11.69 -0.50 -1.21
C LYS A 99 -10.72 -1.56 -0.67
N LYS A 100 -9.64 -1.84 -1.42
CA LYS A 100 -8.60 -2.79 -0.99
C LYS A 100 -7.90 -2.37 0.31
N ASP A 101 -7.72 -1.08 0.54
CA ASP A 101 -7.01 -0.58 1.72
C ASP A 101 -7.88 -0.68 2.98
N PHE A 102 -9.19 -0.43 2.86
CA PHE A 102 -10.15 -0.74 3.93
C PHE A 102 -10.18 -2.23 4.25
N TRP A 103 -10.10 -3.10 3.25
CA TRP A 103 -10.02 -4.55 3.46
C TRP A 103 -8.77 -4.96 4.25
N HIS A 104 -7.62 -4.37 3.93
CA HIS A 104 -6.36 -4.64 4.64
C HIS A 104 -6.43 -4.14 6.09
N LEU A 105 -6.96 -2.94 6.32
CA LEU A 105 -7.09 -2.39 7.68
C LEU A 105 -8.12 -3.18 8.51
N HIS A 106 -9.25 -3.57 7.92
CA HIS A 106 -10.25 -4.43 8.56
C HIS A 106 -9.66 -5.76 9.04
N GLU A 107 -8.81 -6.36 8.21
CA GLU A 107 -8.13 -7.61 8.54
C GLU A 107 -7.23 -7.48 9.78
N LEU A 108 -6.69 -6.28 10.02
CA LEU A 108 -5.79 -5.96 11.12
C LEU A 108 -6.52 -5.48 12.39
N LEU A 109 -7.82 -5.16 12.33
CA LEU A 109 -8.60 -4.70 13.47
C LEU A 109 -8.51 -5.59 14.73
N PRO A 110 -8.45 -6.94 14.64
CA PRO A 110 -8.32 -7.78 15.84
C PRO A 110 -7.01 -7.56 16.62
N GLU A 111 -5.96 -7.08 15.95
CA GLU A 111 -4.63 -6.87 16.54
C GLU A 111 -4.30 -5.38 16.74
N TYR A 112 -4.87 -4.51 15.90
CA TYR A 112 -4.65 -3.07 15.88
C TYR A 112 -5.98 -2.31 15.82
N ASN A 113 -6.37 -1.68 16.92
CA ASN A 113 -7.55 -0.83 16.94
C ASN A 113 -7.30 0.52 16.23
N ILE A 114 -8.37 1.26 15.95
CA ILE A 114 -8.29 2.54 15.21
C ILE A 114 -7.35 3.55 15.91
N SER A 115 -7.34 3.64 17.25
CA SER A 115 -6.41 4.52 17.98
C SER A 115 -4.93 4.17 17.71
N GLN A 116 -4.60 2.88 17.67
CA GLN A 116 -3.25 2.43 17.34
C GLN A 116 -2.89 2.74 15.88
N MET A 117 -3.83 2.54 14.95
CA MET A 117 -3.63 2.89 13.54
C MET A 117 -3.37 4.39 13.34
N LEU A 118 -4.13 5.25 14.04
CA LEU A 118 -3.91 6.71 14.04
C LEU A 118 -2.54 7.09 14.59
N ALA A 119 -2.12 6.47 15.70
CA ALA A 119 -0.82 6.73 16.31
C ALA A 119 0.35 6.33 15.39
N LEU A 120 0.23 5.20 14.68
CA LEU A 120 1.20 4.77 13.68
C LEU A 120 1.30 5.75 12.52
N HIS A 121 0.15 6.18 11.98
CA HIS A 121 0.13 7.21 10.92
C HIS A 121 0.73 8.53 11.40
N ARG A 122 0.39 9.00 12.61
CA ARG A 122 0.94 10.24 13.18
C ARG A 122 2.46 10.19 13.30
N THR A 123 3.00 9.04 13.71
CA THR A 123 4.44 8.84 13.87
C THR A 123 5.16 8.92 12.52
N ARG A 124 4.56 8.35 11.47
CA ARG A 124 5.14 8.32 10.12
C ARG A 124 5.00 9.64 9.37
N SER A 125 3.83 10.27 9.47
CA SER A 125 3.40 11.37 8.60
C SER A 125 3.05 12.62 9.42
N GLU A 126 3.93 13.04 10.34
CA GLU A 126 3.66 14.11 11.33
C GLU A 126 3.06 15.39 10.72
N PHE A 127 3.59 15.81 9.56
CA PHE A 127 3.19 17.06 8.91
C PHE A 127 1.87 17.00 8.15
N THR A 128 1.46 15.80 7.70
CA THR A 128 0.23 15.60 6.93
C THR A 128 -0.88 14.94 7.75
N HIS A 129 -0.57 14.50 8.97
CA HIS A 129 -1.51 13.84 9.85
C HIS A 129 -2.68 14.75 10.24
N ASP A 130 -3.88 14.37 9.81
CA ASP A 130 -5.14 14.97 10.26
C ASP A 130 -6.08 13.89 10.78
N GLU A 131 -6.10 13.73 12.11
CA GLU A 131 -6.92 12.74 12.78
C GLU A 131 -8.42 12.91 12.49
N THR A 132 -8.88 14.16 12.38
CA THR A 132 -10.30 14.45 12.16
C THR A 132 -10.72 13.97 10.78
N VAL A 133 -9.92 14.28 9.76
CA VAL A 133 -10.17 13.83 8.38
C VAL A 133 -10.05 12.32 8.26
N ILE A 134 -9.04 11.70 8.88
CA ILE A 134 -8.88 10.25 8.84
C ILE A 134 -10.10 9.54 9.46
N LEU A 135 -10.58 9.99 10.61
CA LEU A 135 -11.77 9.41 11.27
C LEU A 135 -13.06 9.64 10.49
N GLN A 136 -13.17 10.75 9.74
CA GLN A 136 -14.27 10.95 8.81
C GLN A 136 -14.19 9.96 7.64
N ASN A 137 -13.02 9.84 7.02
CA ASN A 137 -12.82 8.97 5.87
C ASN A 137 -12.86 7.48 6.22
N PHE A 138 -12.55 7.08 7.46
CA PHE A 138 -12.79 5.71 7.92
C PHE A 138 -14.27 5.28 7.89
N ARG A 139 -15.19 6.25 7.85
CA ARG A 139 -16.64 6.04 7.80
C ARG A 139 -17.24 6.46 6.45
N ASN A 140 -16.43 7.00 5.54
CA ASN A 140 -16.87 7.42 4.22
C ASN A 140 -16.31 6.46 3.17
N PHE A 141 -17.22 5.79 2.46
CA PHE A 141 -16.88 4.78 1.47
C PHE A 141 -17.25 5.21 0.05
N GLU A 142 -17.76 6.42 -0.16
CA GLU A 142 -18.30 6.88 -1.45
C GLU A 142 -17.29 6.72 -2.60
N SER A 143 -16.04 7.11 -2.40
CA SER A 143 -14.94 6.95 -3.36
C SER A 143 -14.60 5.49 -3.64
N SER A 144 -14.72 4.64 -2.62
CA SER A 144 -14.30 3.25 -2.65
C SER A 144 -15.40 2.29 -3.08
N ASP A 145 -16.68 2.66 -3.00
CA ASP A 145 -17.81 1.77 -3.35
C ASP A 145 -17.73 1.34 -4.83
N ASP A 146 -17.25 2.23 -5.70
CA ASP A 146 -17.07 2.00 -7.14
C ASP A 146 -15.81 1.19 -7.50
N ASP A 147 -14.90 0.94 -6.56
CA ASP A 147 -13.72 0.10 -6.79
C ASP A 147 -14.11 -1.38 -6.99
N PHE A 148 -13.31 -2.12 -7.72
CA PHE A 148 -13.47 -3.58 -7.80
C PHE A 148 -13.27 -4.25 -6.44
N ASP A 149 -14.14 -5.21 -6.14
CA ASP A 149 -13.99 -6.03 -4.94
C ASP A 149 -12.71 -6.87 -5.03
N PRO A 150 -11.85 -6.84 -4.00
CA PRO A 150 -10.68 -7.71 -3.96
C PRO A 150 -11.14 -9.17 -3.78
N ILE A 151 -10.37 -10.11 -4.32
CA ILE A 151 -10.60 -11.54 -4.09
C ILE A 151 -10.36 -11.85 -2.60
N CYS A 152 -11.41 -11.87 -1.79
CA CYS A 152 -11.32 -12.13 -0.36
C CYS A 152 -11.19 -13.64 -0.09
N LEU A 153 -10.04 -14.05 0.46
CA LEU A 153 -9.81 -15.46 0.82
C LEU A 153 -10.52 -15.89 2.11
N ARG A 154 -11.07 -14.93 2.88
CA ARG A 154 -11.83 -15.18 4.11
C ARG A 154 -13.34 -15.18 3.90
N GLY A 155 -13.82 -15.00 2.66
CA GLY A 155 -15.25 -14.99 2.35
C GLY A 155 -16.03 -13.83 3.01
N LYS A 156 -15.35 -12.73 3.35
CA LYS A 156 -16.00 -11.51 3.82
C LYS A 156 -16.63 -10.78 2.63
N GLU A 157 -17.69 -10.02 2.90
CA GLU A 157 -18.32 -9.14 1.91
C GLU A 157 -18.13 -7.68 2.29
N TRP A 158 -18.18 -6.81 1.29
CA TRP A 158 -17.85 -5.39 1.43
C TRP A 158 -18.73 -4.68 2.46
N GLU A 159 -20.04 -4.96 2.46
CA GLU A 159 -20.98 -4.33 3.39
C GLU A 159 -20.65 -4.60 4.87
N PHE A 160 -20.22 -5.82 5.22
CA PHE A 160 -19.81 -6.16 6.58
C PHE A 160 -18.52 -5.45 7.00
N ILE A 161 -17.61 -5.24 6.05
CA ILE A 161 -16.38 -4.49 6.31
C ILE A 161 -16.70 -3.04 6.63
N LYS A 162 -17.60 -2.41 5.87
CA LYS A 162 -18.05 -1.05 6.15
C LYS A 162 -18.67 -0.93 7.54
N GLU A 163 -19.57 -1.85 7.88
CA GLU A 163 -20.20 -1.88 9.21
C GLU A 163 -19.18 -2.02 10.34
N ASP A 164 -18.24 -2.97 10.23
CA ASP A 164 -17.21 -3.20 11.23
C ASP A 164 -16.26 -2.01 11.38
N MET A 165 -15.86 -1.37 10.27
CA MET A 165 -15.01 -0.16 10.30
C MET A 165 -15.74 1.00 10.98
N ILE A 166 -17.02 1.23 10.67
CA ILE A 166 -17.84 2.26 11.35
C ILE A 166 -17.92 1.97 12.84
N ASN A 167 -18.22 0.73 13.22
CA ASN A 167 -18.31 0.32 14.62
C ASN A 167 -16.97 0.50 15.35
N ALA A 168 -15.85 0.16 14.71
CA ALA A 168 -14.52 0.34 15.28
C ALA A 168 -14.20 1.82 15.56
N VAL A 169 -14.64 2.74 14.70
CA VAL A 169 -14.49 4.19 14.91
C VAL A 169 -15.42 4.70 16.02
N LEU A 170 -16.67 4.21 16.10
CA LEU A 170 -17.63 4.65 17.12
C LEU A 170 -17.27 4.18 18.54
N ASN A 171 -16.45 3.13 18.66
CA ASN A 171 -16.00 2.56 19.92
C ASN A 171 -14.63 3.08 20.39
N LEU A 172 -14.15 4.19 19.82
CA LEU A 172 -12.93 4.88 20.25
C LEU A 172 -13.02 5.44 21.67
#